data_AF-A0A971PYL6-F1
#
_entry.id   AF-A0A971PYL6-F1
#
_cell.length_a   1.000
_cell.length_b   1.000
_cell.length_c   1.000
_cell.angle_alpha   90.00
_cell.angle_beta   90.00
_cell.angle_gamma   90.00
#
_symmetry.space_group_name_H-M   'P 1'
#
loop_
_entity.id
_entity.type
_entity.pdbx_description
1 polymer ?
#
loop_
_entity_poly.entity_id
_entity_poly.type
_entity_poly.pdbx_seq_one_letter_code
_entity_poly.pdbx_strand_id
1 'polypeptide(L)'
;MRVNTTDLQNAFGKYLSLVEKEDIIVTKNGKSVAKLIRYTEPDYFLVHEEAKGYKTARKISYDEYMELVDSSDQRFELIDGEIYLLASPSFKHQIVVNEISGRLYNYFKGKSCRSLTAPLDIRLFGFATKFEEDPNVVQPDIVVICDIDKINKLGKYEGIPTLVVEVLSPSTKGKDMATKLTLYMKSGVSEYWVVNPENKNILQYSFSPERSIDSLKSLEVEDTIESSVFPELKIPLADIFADI
;
A
#
# COMPACT_ATOMS: atom_id res chain seq x y z
N MET A 1 -16.71 16.99 27.46
CA MET A 1 -18.05 17.23 28.07
C MET A 1 -19.18 16.53 27.30
N ARG A 2 -20.40 16.39 27.87
CA ARG A 2 -21.61 15.86 27.19
C ARG A 2 -22.69 16.95 27.07
N VAL A 3 -23.27 17.09 25.88
CA VAL A 3 -24.30 18.10 25.58
C VAL A 3 -25.45 17.45 24.81
N ASN A 4 -26.69 17.92 24.96
CA ASN A 4 -27.78 17.40 24.14
C ASN A 4 -27.83 18.10 22.77
N THR A 5 -28.50 17.50 21.79
CA THR A 5 -28.59 18.04 20.42
C THR A 5 -29.24 19.43 20.34
N THR A 6 -30.22 19.70 21.21
CA THR A 6 -30.94 20.99 21.23
C THR A 6 -30.03 22.11 21.75
N ASP A 7 -29.26 21.84 22.80
CA ASP A 7 -28.31 22.79 23.36
C ASP A 7 -27.17 23.07 22.38
N LEU A 8 -26.65 22.03 21.70
CA LEU A 8 -25.63 22.20 20.68
C LEU A 8 -26.12 23.08 19.54
N GLN A 9 -27.36 22.89 19.06
CA GLN A 9 -27.94 23.69 17.98
C GLN A 9 -28.09 25.16 18.38
N ASN A 10 -28.56 25.42 19.61
CA ASN A 10 -28.83 26.77 20.09
C ASN A 10 -27.56 27.55 20.49
N ALA A 11 -26.48 26.85 20.84
CA ALA A 11 -25.24 27.46 21.32
C ALA A 11 -24.00 26.95 20.58
N PHE A 12 -24.12 26.65 19.29
CA PHE A 12 -23.05 26.01 18.50
C PHE A 12 -21.72 26.76 18.58
N GLY A 13 -21.74 28.10 18.46
CA GLY A 13 -20.52 28.93 18.54
C GLY A 13 -19.77 28.80 19.88
N LYS A 14 -20.49 28.71 21.01
CA LYS A 14 -19.89 28.47 22.33
C LYS A 14 -19.16 27.13 22.36
N TYR A 15 -19.75 26.11 21.77
CA TYR A 15 -19.17 24.77 21.76
C TYR A 15 -18.00 24.67 20.79
N LEU A 16 -17.96 25.45 19.71
CA LEU A 16 -16.75 25.58 18.88
C LEU A 16 -15.58 26.15 19.69
N SER A 17 -15.79 27.17 20.53
CA SER A 17 -14.72 27.70 21.40
C SER A 17 -14.29 26.72 22.50
N LEU A 18 -15.20 25.87 22.98
CA LEU A 18 -14.88 24.86 24.00
C LEU A 18 -14.15 23.65 23.41
N VAL A 19 -14.36 23.36 22.12
CA VAL A 19 -13.69 22.25 21.42
C VAL A 19 -12.17 22.44 21.34
N GLU A 20 -11.67 23.67 21.51
CA GLU A 20 -10.24 23.95 21.63
C GLU A 20 -9.61 23.36 22.90
N LYS A 21 -10.41 23.12 23.94
CA LYS A 21 -9.95 22.67 25.26
C LYS A 21 -10.32 21.22 25.55
N GLU A 22 -11.49 20.77 25.08
CA GLU A 22 -11.95 19.41 25.30
C GLU A 22 -12.92 18.92 24.22
N ASP A 23 -12.96 17.61 24.02
CA ASP A 23 -13.93 16.97 23.13
C ASP A 23 -15.37 17.10 23.67
N ILE A 24 -16.32 17.33 22.77
CA ILE A 24 -17.74 17.49 23.10
C ILE A 24 -18.55 16.32 22.54
N ILE A 25 -19.15 15.52 23.42
CA ILE A 25 -20.01 14.41 23.06
C ILE A 25 -21.46 14.90 23.00
N VAL A 26 -22.08 14.81 21.83
CA VAL A 26 -23.46 15.19 21.57
C VAL A 26 -24.37 14.00 21.85
N THR A 27 -25.47 14.24 22.56
CA THR A 27 -26.42 13.21 22.98
C THR A 27 -27.84 13.55 22.49
N LYS A 28 -28.60 12.53 22.10
CA LYS A 28 -30.03 12.63 21.75
C LYS A 28 -30.77 11.57 22.53
N ASN A 29 -31.79 11.96 23.30
CA ASN A 29 -32.54 11.07 24.19
C ASN A 29 -31.63 10.23 25.11
N GLY A 30 -30.60 10.85 25.68
CA GLY A 30 -29.63 10.21 26.58
C GLY A 30 -28.58 9.32 25.89
N LYS A 31 -28.69 9.06 24.58
CA LYS A 31 -27.69 8.29 23.82
C LYS A 31 -26.69 9.21 23.14
N SER A 32 -25.40 8.88 23.18
CA SER A 32 -24.38 9.57 22.40
C SER A 32 -24.62 9.35 20.90
N VAL A 33 -24.67 10.43 20.12
CA VAL A 33 -24.99 10.42 18.67
C VAL A 33 -23.94 11.09 17.80
N ALA A 34 -23.15 12.03 18.34
CA ALA A 34 -22.07 12.68 17.60
C ALA A 34 -20.97 13.14 18.55
N LYS A 35 -19.81 13.51 18.00
CA LYS A 35 -18.68 14.08 18.74
C LYS A 35 -18.12 15.26 17.96
N LEU A 36 -18.02 16.43 18.60
CA LEU A 36 -17.33 17.60 18.07
C LEU A 36 -15.89 17.57 18.59
N ILE A 37 -14.93 17.67 17.68
CA ILE A 37 -13.50 17.73 17.99
C ILE A 37 -12.88 18.93 17.26
N ARG A 38 -11.77 19.45 17.78
CA ARG A 38 -10.99 20.48 17.09
C ARG A 38 -10.48 19.92 15.75
N TYR A 39 -10.70 20.68 14.69
CA TYR A 39 -10.04 20.44 13.42
C TYR A 39 -8.64 21.09 13.45
N THR A 40 -7.61 20.32 13.14
CA THR A 40 -6.24 20.79 12.95
C THR A 40 -5.86 20.56 11.50
N GLU A 41 -5.39 21.60 10.80
CA GLU A 41 -4.81 21.42 9.45
C GLU A 41 -3.65 20.42 9.54
N PRO A 42 -3.54 19.46 8.60
CA PRO A 42 -2.44 18.51 8.63
C PRO A 42 -1.13 19.21 8.23
N ASP A 43 -0.26 19.46 9.23
CA ASP A 43 1.14 19.77 8.97
C ASP A 43 1.81 18.54 8.34
N TYR A 44 2.29 18.72 7.10
CA TYR A 44 3.13 17.73 6.44
C TYR A 44 4.44 17.59 7.23
N PHE A 45 4.82 16.34 7.51
CA PHE A 45 6.03 15.86 8.21
C PHE A 45 5.97 15.86 9.75
N LEU A 46 5.55 14.72 10.32
CA LEU A 46 6.30 13.92 11.32
C LEU A 46 5.40 12.80 11.86
N VAL A 47 5.92 11.56 11.85
CA VAL A 47 5.27 10.38 12.45
C VAL A 47 5.65 10.30 13.93
N HIS A 48 4.67 10.26 14.84
CA HIS A 48 4.60 9.33 16.00
C HIS A 48 3.21 9.36 16.68
N GLU A 49 2.86 8.21 17.26
CA GLU A 49 1.55 7.70 17.70
C GLU A 49 0.81 8.42 18.85
N GLU A 50 -0.53 8.36 18.81
CA GLU A 50 -1.33 7.58 19.78
C GLU A 50 -2.69 7.19 19.15
N ALA A 51 -2.84 5.92 18.81
CA ALA A 51 -4.07 5.38 18.25
C ALA A 51 -5.14 5.18 19.33
N LYS A 52 -6.19 6.00 19.35
CA LYS A 52 -7.49 5.56 19.87
C LYS A 52 -8.23 4.81 18.78
N GLY A 53 -8.04 3.49 18.78
CA GLY A 53 -8.69 2.57 17.86
C GLY A 53 -10.21 2.68 17.89
N TYR A 54 -10.80 3.08 16.76
CA TYR A 54 -12.13 2.62 16.37
C TYR A 54 -11.94 1.29 15.61
N LYS A 55 -11.78 0.18 16.35
CA LYS A 55 -11.88 -1.16 15.77
C LYS A 55 -13.35 -1.58 15.77
N THR A 56 -14.08 -1.28 14.70
CA THR A 56 -15.27 -2.07 14.30
C THR A 56 -15.47 -2.06 12.78
N ALA A 57 -14.41 -2.21 11.98
CA ALA A 57 -14.57 -2.75 10.63
C ALA A 57 -14.51 -4.28 10.77
N ARG A 58 -15.56 -4.99 10.38
CA ARG A 58 -15.53 -6.45 10.27
C ARG A 58 -14.40 -6.79 9.30
N LYS A 59 -13.41 -7.54 9.76
CA LYS A 59 -12.36 -8.06 8.90
C LYS A 59 -12.90 -9.22 8.08
N ILE A 60 -12.48 -9.27 6.82
CA ILE A 60 -12.87 -10.29 5.84
C ILE A 60 -11.83 -11.40 5.86
N SER A 61 -12.31 -12.64 5.92
CA SER A 61 -11.48 -13.85 5.80
C SER A 61 -11.04 -14.08 4.35
N TYR A 62 -10.04 -14.94 4.11
CA TYR A 62 -9.65 -15.26 2.73
C TYR A 62 -10.77 -15.97 1.97
N ASP A 63 -11.52 -16.86 2.61
CA ASP A 63 -12.64 -17.55 1.96
C ASP A 63 -13.71 -16.55 1.49
N GLU A 64 -14.06 -15.56 2.32
CA GLU A 64 -14.98 -14.48 1.92
C GLU A 64 -14.39 -13.58 0.82
N TYR A 65 -13.07 -13.34 0.83
CA TYR A 65 -12.38 -12.66 -0.27
C TYR A 65 -12.48 -13.45 -1.57
N MET A 66 -12.29 -14.78 -1.52
CA MET A 66 -12.40 -15.65 -2.68
C MET A 66 -13.84 -15.67 -3.23
N GLU A 67 -14.85 -15.72 -2.37
CA GLU A 67 -16.26 -15.59 -2.78
C GLU A 67 -16.53 -14.25 -3.47
N LEU A 68 -15.94 -13.15 -2.98
CA LEU A 68 -16.05 -11.83 -3.59
C LEU A 68 -15.39 -11.78 -4.97
N VAL A 69 -14.17 -12.33 -5.11
CA VAL A 69 -13.44 -12.37 -6.38
C VAL A 69 -14.16 -13.27 -7.40
N ASP A 70 -14.67 -14.43 -6.99
CA ASP A 70 -15.36 -15.35 -7.88
C ASP A 70 -16.73 -14.82 -8.34
N SER A 71 -17.31 -13.86 -7.62
CA SER A 71 -18.62 -13.25 -7.92
C SER A 71 -18.55 -11.88 -8.59
N SER A 72 -17.35 -11.36 -8.89
CA SER A 72 -17.16 -10.01 -9.42
C SER A 72 -16.05 -9.95 -10.48
N ASP A 73 -16.28 -9.16 -11.54
CA ASP A 73 -15.24 -8.84 -12.54
C ASP A 73 -14.29 -7.72 -12.07
N GLN A 74 -14.48 -7.19 -10.86
CA GLN A 74 -13.62 -6.16 -10.28
C GLN A 74 -12.34 -6.77 -9.69
N ARG A 75 -11.29 -5.95 -9.59
CA ARG A 75 -10.01 -6.36 -9.01
C ARG A 75 -9.91 -5.89 -7.56
N PHE A 76 -9.44 -6.78 -6.68
CA PHE A 76 -9.36 -6.51 -5.25
C PHE A 76 -8.04 -6.97 -4.64
N GLU A 77 -7.51 -6.21 -3.70
CA GLU A 77 -6.48 -6.67 -2.76
C GLU A 77 -7.11 -6.93 -1.39
N LEU A 78 -6.54 -7.89 -0.65
CA LEU A 78 -6.85 -8.21 0.73
C LEU A 78 -5.62 -7.90 1.58
N ILE A 79 -5.70 -6.85 2.41
CA ILE A 79 -4.61 -6.44 3.30
C ILE A 79 -5.13 -6.29 4.72
N ASP A 80 -4.57 -7.06 5.65
CA ASP A 80 -4.92 -7.13 7.08
C ASP A 80 -6.42 -7.35 7.35
N GLY A 81 -7.10 -8.08 6.46
CA GLY A 81 -8.53 -8.35 6.50
C GLY A 81 -9.40 -7.21 5.96
N GLU A 82 -8.82 -6.19 5.32
CA GLU A 82 -9.52 -5.12 4.61
C GLU A 82 -9.46 -5.33 3.09
N ILE A 83 -10.56 -5.03 2.40
CA ILE A 83 -10.67 -5.12 0.94
C ILE A 83 -10.36 -3.77 0.31
N TYR A 84 -9.48 -3.78 -0.68
CA TYR A 84 -9.11 -2.61 -1.47
C TYR A 84 -9.53 -2.84 -2.91
N LEU A 85 -10.45 -2.00 -3.42
CA LEU A 85 -10.86 -2.04 -4.81
C LEU A 85 -9.79 -1.36 -5.69
N LEU A 86 -9.28 -2.08 -6.68
CA LEU A 86 -8.30 -1.54 -7.63
C LEU A 86 -9.00 -0.89 -8.83
N ALA A 87 -8.76 0.41 -9.00
CA ALA A 87 -9.19 1.14 -10.18
C ALA A 87 -8.36 0.75 -11.42
N SER A 88 -8.88 1.08 -12.60
CA SER A 88 -8.09 0.97 -13.84
C SER A 88 -6.95 1.99 -13.83
N PRO A 89 -5.72 1.59 -14.20
CA PRO A 89 -4.59 2.51 -14.25
C PRO A 89 -4.75 3.56 -15.35
N SER A 90 -4.10 4.72 -15.19
CA SER A 90 -4.05 5.75 -16.22
C SER A 90 -3.08 5.39 -17.35
N PHE A 91 -3.18 6.06 -18.50
CA PHE A 91 -2.22 5.88 -19.60
C PHE A 91 -0.77 6.14 -19.14
N LYS A 92 -0.54 7.25 -18.42
CA LYS A 92 0.77 7.63 -17.87
C LYS A 92 1.34 6.54 -16.94
N HIS A 93 0.49 5.96 -16.09
CA HIS A 93 0.87 4.84 -15.24
C HIS A 93 1.35 3.64 -16.08
N GLN A 94 0.58 3.27 -17.12
CA GLN A 94 0.93 2.13 -17.97
C GLN A 94 2.22 2.32 -18.77
N ILE A 95 2.53 3.56 -19.20
CA ILE A 95 3.82 3.86 -19.84
C ILE A 95 4.98 3.55 -18.88
N VAL A 96 4.92 4.05 -17.65
CA VAL A 96 5.97 3.82 -16.64
C VAL A 96 6.09 2.33 -16.30
N VAL A 97 4.97 1.62 -16.13
CA VAL A 97 4.97 0.16 -15.90
C VAL A 97 5.64 -0.57 -17.06
N ASN A 98 5.33 -0.21 -18.31
CA ASN A 98 5.93 -0.83 -19.50
C ASN A 98 7.44 -0.59 -19.59
N GLU A 99 7.90 0.64 -19.34
CA GLU A 99 9.32 0.99 -19.40
C GLU A 99 10.14 0.21 -18.36
N ILE A 100 9.64 0.08 -17.14
CA ILE A 100 10.30 -0.70 -16.10
C ILE A 100 10.24 -2.20 -16.43
N SER A 101 9.05 -2.71 -16.78
CA SER A 101 8.84 -4.12 -17.08
C SER A 101 9.69 -4.60 -18.25
N GLY A 102 9.82 -3.82 -19.33
CA GLY A 102 10.66 -4.18 -20.48
C GLY A 102 12.14 -4.33 -20.12
N ARG A 103 12.67 -3.45 -19.26
CA ARG A 103 14.06 -3.53 -18.77
C ARG A 103 14.28 -4.70 -17.83
N LEU A 104 13.35 -4.93 -16.91
CA LEU A 104 13.40 -6.10 -16.02
C LEU A 104 13.30 -7.41 -16.81
N TYR A 105 12.40 -7.49 -17.78
CA TYR A 105 12.26 -8.65 -18.65
C TYR A 105 13.56 -8.97 -19.39
N ASN A 106 14.20 -7.95 -19.98
CA ASN A 106 15.49 -8.11 -20.65
C ASN A 106 16.58 -8.57 -19.68
N TYR A 107 16.63 -8.01 -18.47
CA TYR A 107 17.61 -8.37 -17.45
C TYR A 107 17.44 -9.82 -16.96
N PHE A 108 16.21 -10.29 -16.78
CA PHE A 108 15.92 -11.64 -16.28
C PHE A 108 15.82 -12.72 -17.38
N LYS A 109 15.94 -12.33 -18.65
CA LYS A 109 15.92 -13.28 -19.77
C LYS A 109 17.04 -14.31 -19.63
N GLY A 110 16.67 -15.59 -19.54
CA GLY A 110 17.62 -16.69 -19.37
C GLY A 110 18.14 -16.91 -17.94
N LYS A 111 17.69 -16.10 -16.96
CA LYS A 111 17.99 -16.29 -15.53
C LYS A 111 16.96 -17.19 -14.85
N SER A 112 17.14 -17.52 -13.57
CA SER A 112 16.17 -18.30 -12.79
C SER A 112 14.91 -17.50 -12.43
N CYS A 113 15.07 -16.21 -12.10
CA CYS A 113 13.95 -15.35 -11.73
C CYS A 113 13.10 -14.91 -12.92
N ARG A 114 11.87 -14.44 -12.66
CA ARG A 114 10.91 -13.92 -13.64
C ARG A 114 10.36 -12.59 -13.17
N SER A 115 10.36 -11.59 -14.05
CA SER A 115 9.58 -10.36 -13.86
C SER A 115 8.19 -10.51 -14.47
N LEU A 116 7.15 -10.13 -13.73
CA LEU A 116 5.75 -10.20 -14.15
C LEU A 116 5.05 -8.89 -13.79
N THR A 117 3.96 -8.57 -14.50
CA THR A 117 3.14 -7.39 -14.26
C THR A 117 1.74 -7.75 -13.80
N ALA A 118 1.04 -6.81 -13.16
CA ALA A 118 -0.40 -6.93 -12.91
C ALA A 118 -1.20 -7.08 -14.23
N PRO A 119 -2.38 -7.74 -14.19
CA PRO A 119 -3.00 -8.40 -13.04
C PRO A 119 -2.34 -9.75 -12.74
N LEU A 120 -1.92 -9.92 -11.47
CA LEU A 120 -1.41 -11.18 -10.94
C LEU A 120 -1.61 -11.16 -9.42
N ASP A 121 -2.45 -12.06 -8.91
CA ASP A 121 -2.63 -12.21 -7.47
C ASP A 121 -1.38 -12.84 -6.85
N ILE A 122 -0.83 -12.14 -5.86
CA ILE A 122 0.28 -12.60 -5.02
C ILE A 122 -0.28 -12.90 -3.65
N ARG A 123 -0.45 -14.19 -3.36
CA ARG A 123 -0.79 -14.64 -2.02
C ARG A 123 0.49 -14.66 -1.19
N LEU A 124 0.65 -13.72 -0.28
CA LEU A 124 1.85 -13.57 0.54
C LEU A 124 1.91 -14.67 1.60
N PHE A 125 2.39 -15.85 1.21
CA PHE A 125 2.54 -17.03 2.05
C PHE A 125 3.96 -17.10 2.61
N GLY A 126 4.12 -16.92 3.91
CA GLY A 126 5.44 -17.00 4.54
C GLY A 126 5.50 -16.32 5.89
N PHE A 127 6.49 -15.45 6.06
CA PHE A 127 6.77 -14.74 7.31
C PHE A 127 5.81 -13.59 7.63
N ALA A 128 4.89 -13.29 6.71
CA ALA A 128 3.86 -12.29 6.86
C ALA A 128 3.20 -12.40 8.23
N THR A 129 2.92 -11.25 8.84
CA THR A 129 2.10 -11.15 10.05
C THR A 129 0.78 -11.86 9.77
N LYS A 130 0.66 -13.10 10.26
CA LYS A 130 -0.57 -13.88 10.16
C LYS A 130 -1.69 -13.04 10.76
N PHE A 131 -2.54 -12.49 9.91
CA PHE A 131 -3.82 -12.02 10.39
C PHE A 131 -4.69 -13.27 10.52
N GLU A 132 -5.10 -13.62 11.76
CA GLU A 132 -6.05 -14.69 12.13
C GLU A 132 -6.22 -15.85 11.11
N GLU A 133 -5.10 -16.53 10.82
CA GLU A 133 -4.98 -17.74 9.98
C GLU A 133 -5.01 -17.60 8.44
N ASP A 134 -4.95 -16.40 7.85
CA ASP A 134 -4.93 -16.24 6.37
C ASP A 134 -3.91 -15.21 5.84
N PRO A 135 -3.37 -15.40 4.62
CA PRO A 135 -2.40 -14.49 4.03
C PRO A 135 -3.06 -13.30 3.35
N ASN A 136 -2.31 -12.20 3.29
CA ASN A 136 -2.63 -11.06 2.45
C ASN A 136 -2.55 -11.45 0.97
N VAL A 137 -3.42 -10.85 0.15
CA VAL A 137 -3.41 -11.00 -1.31
C VAL A 137 -3.27 -9.61 -1.93
N VAL A 138 -2.23 -9.42 -2.73
CA VAL A 138 -1.91 -8.14 -3.37
C VAL A 138 -1.76 -8.31 -4.88
N GLN A 139 -1.91 -7.23 -5.64
CA GLN A 139 -1.62 -7.19 -7.08
C GLN A 139 -0.68 -6.00 -7.38
N PRO A 140 0.63 -6.15 -7.09
CA PRO A 140 1.59 -5.09 -7.37
C PRO A 140 1.74 -4.91 -8.88
N ASP A 141 2.07 -3.69 -9.31
CA ASP A 141 2.20 -3.39 -10.74
C ASP A 141 3.28 -4.23 -11.42
N ILE A 142 4.40 -4.45 -10.72
CA ILE A 142 5.49 -5.32 -11.18
C ILE A 142 6.07 -6.10 -9.99
N VAL A 143 6.36 -7.38 -10.22
CA VAL A 143 7.05 -8.25 -9.28
C VAL A 143 8.20 -8.99 -9.94
N VAL A 144 9.23 -9.32 -9.15
CA VAL A 144 10.27 -10.28 -9.53
C VAL A 144 10.22 -11.46 -8.58
N ILE A 145 10.03 -12.65 -9.15
CA ILE A 145 9.89 -13.91 -8.43
C ILE A 145 11.08 -14.81 -8.78
N CYS A 146 11.81 -15.26 -7.77
CA CYS A 146 12.96 -16.16 -7.94
C CYS A 146 12.69 -17.61 -7.48
N ASP A 147 11.59 -17.83 -6.76
CA ASP A 147 11.13 -19.10 -6.18
C ASP A 147 9.91 -19.63 -6.95
N ILE A 148 10.10 -19.89 -8.25
CA ILE A 148 9.02 -20.36 -9.15
C ILE A 148 8.40 -21.70 -8.73
N ASP A 149 9.05 -22.45 -7.83
CA ASP A 149 8.50 -23.66 -7.19
C ASP A 149 7.32 -23.38 -6.25
N LYS A 150 7.08 -22.11 -5.90
CA LYS A 150 5.92 -21.64 -5.12
C LYS A 150 4.65 -21.42 -5.93
N ILE A 151 4.67 -21.76 -7.23
CA ILE A 151 3.47 -21.77 -8.06
C ILE A 151 2.69 -23.05 -7.74
N ASN A 152 1.45 -22.91 -7.28
CA ASN A 152 0.60 -24.03 -6.93
C ASN A 152 0.04 -24.75 -8.19
N LYS A 153 -0.66 -25.87 -7.99
CA LYS A 153 -1.21 -26.68 -9.10
C LYS A 153 -2.24 -25.94 -9.96
N LEU A 154 -2.78 -24.83 -9.48
CA LEU A 154 -3.73 -23.96 -10.19
C LEU A 154 -3.03 -22.81 -10.92
N GLY A 155 -1.70 -22.75 -10.91
CA GLY A 155 -0.93 -21.68 -11.53
C GLY A 155 -0.90 -20.38 -10.73
N LYS A 156 -1.36 -20.37 -9.46
CA LYS A 156 -1.31 -19.20 -8.59
C LYS A 156 0.02 -19.17 -7.81
N TYR A 157 0.60 -18.00 -7.64
CA TYR A 157 1.82 -17.82 -6.86
C TYR A 157 1.50 -17.62 -5.38
N GLU A 158 2.12 -18.44 -4.53
CA GLU A 158 1.95 -18.42 -3.07
C GLU A 158 3.32 -18.32 -2.38
N GLY A 159 3.85 -17.10 -2.28
CA GLY A 159 5.22 -16.86 -1.82
C GLY A 159 5.52 -15.39 -1.55
N ILE A 160 6.80 -15.06 -1.51
CA ILE A 160 7.29 -13.70 -1.23
C ILE A 160 8.15 -13.24 -2.43
N PRO A 161 7.69 -12.27 -3.23
CA PRO A 161 8.49 -11.73 -4.32
C PRO A 161 9.80 -11.13 -3.80
N THR A 162 10.86 -11.29 -4.57
CA THR A 162 12.18 -10.74 -4.23
C THR A 162 12.21 -9.22 -4.37
N LEU A 163 11.62 -8.71 -5.45
CA LEU A 163 11.43 -7.27 -5.71
C LEU A 163 9.96 -7.00 -6.00
N VAL A 164 9.42 -5.93 -5.43
CA VAL A 164 8.09 -5.37 -5.73
C VAL A 164 8.25 -3.95 -6.21
N VAL A 165 7.49 -3.55 -7.25
CA VAL A 165 7.43 -2.18 -7.76
C VAL A 165 5.97 -1.74 -7.79
N GLU A 166 5.68 -0.58 -7.21
CA GLU A 166 4.37 0.07 -7.22
C GLU A 166 4.51 1.43 -7.91
N VAL A 167 3.65 1.70 -8.89
CA VAL A 167 3.61 2.97 -9.62
C VAL A 167 2.44 3.79 -9.09
N LEU A 168 2.74 4.95 -8.52
CA LEU A 168 1.73 5.78 -7.88
C LEU A 168 0.73 6.31 -8.90
N SER A 169 -0.55 6.18 -8.55
CA SER A 169 -1.65 6.89 -9.20
C SER A 169 -2.26 7.90 -8.23
N PRO A 170 -2.93 8.97 -8.72
CA PRO A 170 -3.59 9.95 -7.85
C PRO A 170 -4.58 9.33 -6.83
N SER A 171 -5.13 8.16 -7.13
CA SER A 171 -6.13 7.46 -6.32
C SER A 171 -5.59 6.69 -5.11
N THR A 172 -4.27 6.48 -4.96
CA THR A 172 -3.71 5.52 -3.96
C THR A 172 -2.61 6.10 -3.05
N LYS A 173 -2.37 7.42 -3.09
CA LYS A 173 -1.07 8.00 -2.66
C LYS A 173 -0.71 8.01 -1.16
N GLY A 174 -1.66 7.94 -0.23
CA GLY A 174 -1.35 8.22 1.19
C GLY A 174 -1.31 6.99 2.09
N LYS A 175 -2.50 6.46 2.38
CA LYS A 175 -2.69 5.36 3.35
C LYS A 175 -2.20 4.02 2.80
N ASP A 176 -2.36 3.77 1.50
CA ASP A 176 -1.96 2.51 0.88
C ASP A 176 -0.44 2.35 0.83
N MET A 177 0.30 3.44 0.59
CA MET A 177 1.76 3.39 0.55
C MET A 177 2.37 2.95 1.87
N ALA A 178 1.93 3.52 3.00
CA ALA A 178 2.43 3.14 4.32
C ALA A 178 2.01 1.71 4.71
N THR A 179 0.79 1.32 4.31
CA THR A 179 0.26 -0.03 4.54
C THR A 179 1.07 -1.06 3.76
N LYS A 180 1.26 -0.86 2.46
CA LYS A 180 2.03 -1.76 1.57
C LYS A 180 3.51 -1.79 1.94
N LEU A 181 4.13 -0.66 2.29
CA LEU A 181 5.50 -0.62 2.78
C LEU A 181 5.66 -1.54 4.01
N THR A 182 4.76 -1.39 4.99
CA THR A 182 4.79 -2.20 6.21
C THR A 182 4.53 -3.67 5.89
N LEU A 183 3.57 -3.96 5.00
CA LEU A 183 3.23 -5.30 4.56
C LEU A 183 4.42 -5.99 3.89
N TYR A 184 5.04 -5.37 2.89
CA TYR A 184 6.14 -5.96 2.13
C TYR A 184 7.38 -6.17 3.00
N MET A 185 7.74 -5.17 3.82
CA MET A 185 8.83 -5.28 4.79
C MET A 185 8.61 -6.45 5.75
N LYS A 186 7.42 -6.53 6.38
CA LYS A 186 7.11 -7.61 7.33
C LYS A 186 6.91 -8.98 6.68
N SER A 187 6.56 -9.01 5.40
CA SER A 187 6.42 -10.25 4.63
C SER A 187 7.76 -10.84 4.23
N GLY A 188 8.83 -10.04 4.21
CA GLY A 188 10.17 -10.49 3.84
C GLY A 188 10.52 -10.25 2.37
N VAL A 189 9.80 -9.35 1.70
CA VAL A 189 10.28 -8.81 0.41
C VAL A 189 11.68 -8.25 0.65
N SER A 190 12.59 -8.42 -0.31
CA SER A 190 13.99 -7.96 -0.13
C SER A 190 14.18 -6.52 -0.61
N GLU A 191 13.46 -6.13 -1.66
CA GLU A 191 13.54 -4.80 -2.24
C GLU A 191 12.16 -4.29 -2.70
N TYR A 192 11.89 -3.01 -2.47
CA TYR A 192 10.62 -2.39 -2.81
C TYR A 192 10.82 -1.01 -3.42
N TRP A 193 10.25 -0.79 -4.60
CA TRP A 193 10.32 0.48 -5.31
C TRP A 193 8.96 1.15 -5.35
N VAL A 194 8.93 2.42 -4.99
CA VAL A 194 7.76 3.28 -5.17
C VAL A 194 8.07 4.34 -6.20
N VAL A 195 7.41 4.24 -7.34
CA VAL A 195 7.65 5.10 -8.51
C VAL A 195 6.57 6.17 -8.55
N ASN A 196 6.95 7.44 -8.62
CA ASN A 196 6.01 8.56 -8.70
C ASN A 196 6.08 9.21 -10.08
N PRO A 197 5.16 8.91 -11.01
CA PRO A 197 5.13 9.50 -12.34
C PRO A 197 4.94 11.02 -12.34
N GLU A 198 4.31 11.58 -11.30
CA GLU A 198 4.05 13.03 -11.21
C GLU A 198 5.32 13.80 -10.87
N ASN A 199 6.09 13.29 -9.92
CA ASN A 199 7.32 13.94 -9.48
C ASN A 199 8.57 13.40 -10.20
N LYS A 200 8.42 12.38 -11.06
CA LYS A 200 9.49 11.71 -11.81
C LYS A 200 10.64 11.24 -10.90
N ASN A 201 10.27 10.61 -9.78
CA ASN A 201 11.22 10.10 -8.81
C ASN A 201 10.85 8.70 -8.33
N ILE A 202 11.82 8.01 -7.72
CA ILE A 202 11.66 6.67 -7.17
C ILE A 202 12.19 6.65 -5.73
N LEU A 203 11.38 6.12 -4.82
CA LEU A 203 11.85 5.68 -3.50
C LEU A 203 12.25 4.20 -3.59
N GLN A 204 13.50 3.91 -3.33
CA GLN A 204 14.05 2.55 -3.28
C GLN A 204 14.26 2.15 -1.82
N TYR A 205 13.55 1.11 -1.37
CA TYR A 205 13.74 0.48 -0.06
C TYR A 205 14.46 -0.85 -0.23
N SER A 206 15.52 -1.08 0.57
CA SER A 206 16.03 -2.43 0.84
C SER A 206 15.61 -2.86 2.24
N PHE A 207 15.29 -4.14 2.41
CA PHE A 207 14.88 -4.70 3.69
C PHE A 207 15.91 -5.72 4.18
N SER A 208 16.21 -5.67 5.48
CA SER A 208 17.11 -6.65 6.11
C SER A 208 16.38 -7.97 6.38
N PRO A 209 17.11 -9.08 6.61
CA PRO A 209 16.53 -10.34 7.06
C PRO A 209 15.69 -10.23 8.35
N GLU A 210 15.99 -9.24 9.19
CA GLU A 210 15.26 -8.90 10.42
C GLU A 210 13.96 -8.12 10.16
N ARG A 211 13.61 -7.87 8.89
CA ARG A 211 12.36 -7.21 8.46
C ARG A 211 12.26 -5.76 8.91
N SER A 212 13.40 -5.08 8.84
CA SER A 212 13.53 -3.64 8.99
C SER A 212 14.02 -3.01 7.69
N ILE A 213 13.82 -1.70 7.55
CA ILE A 213 14.44 -0.92 6.48
C ILE A 213 15.95 -0.94 6.71
N ASP A 214 16.68 -1.51 5.75
CA ASP A 214 18.14 -1.52 5.72
C ASP A 214 18.66 -0.23 5.04
N SER A 215 18.05 0.14 3.91
CA SER A 215 18.30 1.43 3.27
C SER A 215 17.06 2.01 2.61
N LEU A 216 17.06 3.35 2.51
CA LEU A 216 16.09 4.13 1.74
C LEU A 216 16.88 5.12 0.89
N LYS A 217 16.67 5.07 -0.43
CA LYS A 217 17.17 6.08 -1.37
C LYS A 217 16.01 6.80 -2.03
N SER A 218 16.12 8.12 -2.12
CA SER A 218 15.28 8.94 -2.99
C SER A 218 16.08 9.26 -4.23
N LEU A 219 15.60 8.81 -5.38
CA LEU A 219 16.27 8.93 -6.67
C LEU A 219 15.46 9.87 -7.57
N GLU A 220 16.14 10.86 -8.14
CA GLU A 220 15.58 11.82 -9.07
C GLU A 220 15.89 11.42 -10.52
N VAL A 221 15.31 12.13 -11.50
CA VAL A 221 15.35 11.71 -12.92
C VAL A 221 16.76 11.52 -13.49
N GLU A 222 17.75 12.25 -12.98
CA GLU A 222 19.16 12.16 -13.39
C GLU A 222 19.90 10.94 -12.82
N ASP A 223 19.31 10.27 -11.82
CA ASP A 223 19.93 9.15 -11.14
C ASP A 223 19.77 7.84 -11.93
N THR A 224 20.54 6.84 -11.51
CA THR A 224 20.38 5.45 -11.95
C THR A 224 19.99 4.61 -10.74
N ILE A 225 18.86 3.91 -10.82
CA ILE A 225 18.50 2.93 -9.80
C ILE A 225 19.35 1.69 -9.99
N GLU A 226 20.07 1.31 -8.95
CA GLU A 226 20.86 0.08 -8.88
C GLU A 226 20.23 -0.84 -7.83
N SER A 227 19.78 -2.02 -8.24
CA SER A 227 19.12 -2.94 -7.32
C SER A 227 20.09 -3.41 -6.23
N SER A 228 19.62 -3.36 -5.00
CA SER A 228 20.35 -3.88 -3.83
C SER A 228 20.45 -5.41 -3.83
N VAL A 229 19.49 -6.10 -4.47
CA VAL A 229 19.41 -7.57 -4.50
C VAL A 229 19.97 -8.13 -5.81
N PHE A 230 19.95 -7.35 -6.89
CA PHE A 230 20.46 -7.72 -8.21
C PHE A 230 21.56 -6.74 -8.63
N PRO A 231 22.83 -6.92 -8.23
CA PRO A 231 23.88 -5.91 -8.38
C PRO A 231 24.18 -5.44 -9.82
N GLU A 232 23.85 -6.28 -10.81
CA GLU A 232 24.01 -5.94 -12.23
C GLU A 232 22.79 -5.23 -12.84
N LEU A 233 21.68 -5.15 -12.11
CA LEU A 233 20.47 -4.47 -12.56
C LEU A 233 20.61 -2.97 -12.29
N LYS A 234 20.82 -2.22 -13.37
CA LYS A 234 20.94 -0.76 -13.35
C LYS A 234 20.00 -0.16 -14.39
N ILE A 235 19.18 0.80 -13.98
CA ILE A 235 18.22 1.47 -14.86
C ILE A 235 18.33 2.98 -14.65
N PRO A 236 18.73 3.77 -15.68
CA PRO A 236 18.65 5.22 -15.61
C PRO A 236 17.19 5.65 -15.41
N LEU A 237 16.91 6.63 -14.53
CA LEU A 237 15.54 7.10 -14.31
C LEU A 237 15.02 7.94 -15.48
N ALA A 238 15.91 8.68 -16.16
CA ALA A 238 15.60 9.40 -17.39
C ALA A 238 14.94 8.50 -18.46
N ASP A 239 15.34 7.24 -18.48
CA ASP A 239 14.85 6.19 -19.37
C ASP A 239 13.43 5.70 -18.99
N ILE A 240 13.09 5.70 -17.69
CA ILE A 240 11.77 5.31 -17.18
C ILE A 240 10.73 6.41 -17.46
N PHE A 241 11.18 7.67 -17.40
CA PHE A 241 10.31 8.85 -17.47
C PHE A 241 10.40 9.59 -18.81
N ALA A 242 11.04 9.02 -19.83
CA ALA A 242 11.31 9.66 -21.12
C ALA A 242 10.04 10.11 -21.85
N ASP A 243 8.97 9.32 -21.74
CA ASP A 243 7.74 9.47 -22.53
C ASP A 243 6.58 10.12 -21.75
N ILE A 244 6.85 10.72 -20.57
CA ILE A 244 5.82 11.29 -19.69
C ILE A 244 6.17 12.64 -19.07
#